data_AF-A0A087RWA4-F1
#
_entry.id   AF-A0A087RWA4-F1
#
_cell.length_a   1.000
_cell.length_b   1.000
_cell.length_c   1.000
_cell.angle_alpha   90.00
_cell.angle_beta   90.00
_cell.angle_gamma   90.00
#
_symmetry.space_group_name_H-M   'P 1'
#
loop_
_entity.id
_entity.type
_entity.pdbx_description
1 polymer ?
#
loop_
_entity_poly.entity_id
_entity_poly.type
_entity_poly.pdbx_seq_one_letter_code
_entity_poly.pdbx_strand_id
1 'polypeptide(L)'
;MEEEAKDIIVLGAIRRGDKKFDKIQRSTQIKPEELNSILEKLEERGLIAVEEKKGWLGKKIELKVTEKGSNELDHRLHEVKEKWNQMQALYQSGDKKKLQGFMDDNRSFFPMMMFFGVMDIMMFSMMFSMIGASMGDYVPAESMPDGADGAMDDGSMDGGGMDDGGFDIDIGF
;
A
#
# COMPACT_ATOMS: atom_id res chain seq x y z
N MET A 1 14.90 2.76 -3.37
CA MET A 1 13.79 1.81 -3.61
C MET A 1 12.55 2.17 -2.80
N GLU A 2 12.64 2.35 -1.47
CA GLU A 2 11.47 2.77 -0.65
C GLU A 2 11.05 4.23 -0.88
N GLU A 3 12.02 5.16 -0.96
CA GLU A 3 11.74 6.57 -1.30
C GLU A 3 11.08 6.73 -2.67
N GLU A 4 11.42 5.85 -3.62
CA GLU A 4 10.82 5.84 -4.95
C GLU A 4 9.36 5.37 -4.91
N ALA A 5 9.01 4.43 -4.03
CA ALA A 5 7.63 3.98 -3.86
C ALA A 5 6.74 5.09 -3.31
N LYS A 6 7.21 5.82 -2.28
CA LYS A 6 6.46 6.94 -1.68
C LYS A 6 6.26 8.10 -2.68
N ASP A 7 7.24 8.39 -3.52
CA ASP A 7 7.09 9.38 -4.61
C ASP A 7 5.94 9.04 -5.55
N ILE A 8 5.89 7.79 -6.02
CA ILE A 8 4.87 7.32 -6.96
C ILE A 8 3.49 7.28 -6.29
N ILE A 9 3.42 6.91 -5.01
CA ILE A 9 2.20 6.96 -4.19
C ILE A 9 1.66 8.39 -4.10
N VAL A 10 2.51 9.38 -3.78
CA VAL A 10 2.12 10.80 -3.73
C VAL A 10 1.66 11.29 -5.11
N LEU A 11 2.40 10.97 -6.16
CA LEU A 11 2.01 11.31 -7.54
C LEU A 11 0.65 10.70 -7.91
N GLY A 12 0.40 9.46 -7.49
CA GLY A 12 -0.87 8.76 -7.60
C GLY A 12 -2.02 9.45 -6.87
N ALA A 13 -1.82 9.86 -5.62
CA ALA A 13 -2.81 10.60 -4.83
C ALA A 13 -3.26 11.88 -5.56
N ILE A 14 -2.29 12.66 -6.05
CA ILE A 14 -2.56 13.91 -6.76
C ILE A 14 -3.33 13.64 -8.05
N ARG A 15 -2.95 12.60 -8.82
CA ARG A 15 -3.68 12.22 -10.06
C ARG A 15 -5.12 11.83 -9.78
N ARG A 16 -5.39 11.12 -8.67
CA ARG A 16 -6.75 10.74 -8.24
C ARG A 16 -7.59 11.91 -7.74
N GLY A 17 -6.99 13.07 -7.49
CA GLY A 17 -7.69 14.31 -7.17
C GLY A 17 -7.36 14.94 -5.82
N ASP A 18 -6.37 14.41 -5.10
CA ASP A 18 -5.87 15.01 -3.86
C ASP A 18 -5.00 16.23 -4.16
N LYS A 19 -5.66 17.38 -4.36
CA LYS A 19 -5.02 18.63 -4.80
C LYS A 19 -4.43 19.46 -3.66
N LYS A 20 -4.54 19.04 -2.40
CA LYS A 20 -4.10 19.81 -1.22
C LYS A 20 -3.21 18.96 -0.34
N PHE A 21 -2.21 19.59 0.27
CA PHE A 21 -1.26 18.96 1.18
C PHE A 21 -1.94 18.03 2.21
N ASP A 22 -2.85 18.55 3.04
CA ASP A 22 -3.50 17.74 4.09
C ASP A 22 -4.32 16.57 3.53
N LYS A 23 -4.86 16.70 2.30
CA LYS A 23 -5.58 15.60 1.67
C LYS A 23 -4.62 14.50 1.24
N ILE A 24 -3.51 14.89 0.60
CA ILE A 24 -2.46 13.96 0.20
C ILE A 24 -1.92 13.25 1.44
N GLN A 25 -1.52 14.01 2.47
CA GLN A 25 -1.03 13.47 3.75
C GLN A 25 -1.98 12.43 4.33
N ARG A 26 -3.28 12.74 4.44
CA ARG A 26 -4.29 11.78 4.96
C ARG A 26 -4.47 10.56 4.05
N SER A 27 -4.37 10.73 2.74
CA SER A 27 -4.55 9.61 1.79
C SER A 27 -3.35 8.68 1.71
N THR A 28 -2.14 9.21 1.97
CA THR A 28 -0.88 8.47 1.84
C THR A 28 -0.27 8.06 3.18
N GLN A 29 -0.75 8.62 4.29
CA GLN A 29 -0.21 8.45 5.65
C GLN A 29 1.27 8.89 5.80
N ILE A 30 1.79 9.67 4.84
CA ILE A 30 3.18 10.15 4.86
C ILE A 30 3.30 11.34 5.83
N LYS A 31 4.38 11.36 6.61
CA LYS A 31 4.65 12.43 7.58
C LYS A 31 4.80 13.79 6.88
N PRO A 32 4.39 14.90 7.51
CA PRO A 32 4.38 16.22 6.85
C PRO A 32 5.74 16.62 6.27
N GLU A 33 6.83 16.41 6.99
CA GLU A 33 8.18 16.80 6.58
C GLU A 33 8.62 16.00 5.35
N GLU A 34 8.38 14.69 5.37
CA GLU A 34 8.68 13.79 4.25
C GLU A 34 7.81 14.12 3.02
N LEU A 35 6.52 14.41 3.23
CA LEU A 35 5.61 14.79 2.15
C LEU A 35 6.06 16.10 1.48
N ASN A 36 6.52 17.09 2.25
CA ASN A 36 7.07 18.33 1.68
C ASN A 36 8.27 18.03 0.77
N SER A 37 9.23 17.23 1.24
CA SER A 37 10.40 16.86 0.44
C SER A 37 10.02 16.08 -0.84
N ILE A 38 9.01 15.20 -0.77
CA ILE A 38 8.51 14.49 -1.95
C ILE A 38 7.87 15.47 -2.94
N LEU A 39 7.01 16.38 -2.48
CA LEU A 39 6.35 17.35 -3.33
C LEU A 39 7.35 18.27 -4.04
N GLU A 40 8.35 18.77 -3.31
CA GLU A 40 9.45 19.58 -3.87
C GLU A 40 10.18 18.80 -4.98
N LYS A 41 10.61 17.56 -4.70
CA LYS A 41 11.26 16.69 -5.69
C LYS A 41 10.39 16.41 -6.91
N LEU A 42 9.08 16.17 -6.73
CA LEU A 42 8.15 15.93 -7.84
C LEU A 42 7.96 17.18 -8.70
N GLU A 43 7.94 18.36 -8.10
CA GLU A 43 7.85 19.64 -8.79
C GLU A 43 9.14 19.96 -9.57
N GLU A 44 10.31 19.81 -8.94
CA GLU A 44 11.62 19.98 -9.59
C GLU A 44 11.80 19.06 -10.81
N ARG A 45 11.28 17.83 -10.72
CA ARG A 45 11.28 16.87 -11.83
C ARG A 45 10.22 17.18 -12.90
N GLY A 46 9.36 18.17 -12.68
CA GLY A 46 8.26 18.56 -13.57
C GLY A 46 7.14 17.52 -13.65
N LEU A 47 6.99 16.67 -12.63
CA LEU A 47 5.94 15.64 -12.57
C LEU A 47 4.63 16.21 -12.01
N ILE A 48 4.73 17.26 -11.17
CA ILE A 48 3.60 18.02 -10.67
C ILE A 48 3.80 19.51 -10.91
N ALA A 49 2.72 20.27 -10.80
CA ALA A 49 2.72 21.72 -10.85
C ALA A 49 1.87 22.29 -9.71
N VAL A 50 2.33 23.41 -9.15
CA VAL A 50 1.61 24.19 -8.15
C VAL A 50 0.82 25.29 -8.85
N GLU A 51 -0.51 25.25 -8.75
CA GLU A 51 -1.39 26.29 -9.29
C GLU A 51 -1.94 27.17 -8.17
N GLU A 52 -1.71 28.48 -8.28
CA GLU A 52 -2.38 29.47 -7.43
C GLU A 52 -3.70 29.92 -8.07
N LYS A 53 -4.82 29.68 -7.39
CA LYS A 53 -6.17 30.08 -7.82
C LYS A 53 -6.77 31.10 -6.88
N LYS A 54 -7.66 31.95 -7.40
CA LYS A 54 -8.48 32.82 -6.56
C LYS A 54 -9.67 32.02 -6.02
N GLY A 55 -9.72 31.85 -4.70
CA GLY A 55 -10.84 31.28 -3.96
C GLY A 55 -11.69 32.36 -3.28
N TRP A 56 -12.84 31.95 -2.75
CA TRP A 56 -13.77 32.80 -2.01
C TRP A 56 -13.20 33.46 -0.74
N LEU A 57 -12.15 32.87 -0.14
CA LEU A 57 -11.47 33.36 1.07
C LEU A 57 -10.03 33.85 0.78
N GLY A 58 -9.66 34.04 -0.49
CA GLY A 58 -8.30 34.44 -0.88
C GLY A 58 -7.62 33.42 -1.80
N LYS A 59 -6.28 33.43 -1.82
CA LYS A 59 -5.48 32.55 -2.69
C LYS A 59 -5.61 31.08 -2.25
N LYS A 60 -5.78 30.18 -3.20
CA LYS A 60 -5.91 28.74 -3.02
C LYS A 60 -4.82 28.04 -3.82
N ILE A 61 -3.93 27.34 -3.13
CA ILE A 61 -2.90 26.51 -3.77
C ILE A 61 -3.51 25.14 -4.09
N GLU A 62 -3.35 24.70 -5.34
CA GLU A 62 -3.74 23.37 -5.78
C GLU A 62 -2.57 22.68 -6.50
N LEU A 63 -2.31 21.43 -6.12
CA LEU A 63 -1.35 20.55 -6.79
C LEU A 63 -2.03 19.83 -7.95
N LYS A 64 -1.34 19.73 -9.09
CA LYS A 64 -1.78 18.95 -10.25
C LYS A 64 -0.64 18.11 -10.79
N VAL A 65 -0.97 16.93 -11.31
CA VAL A 65 -0.03 16.11 -12.08
C VAL A 65 0.10 16.68 -13.49
N THR A 66 1.33 16.73 -14.01
CA THR A 66 1.60 17.14 -15.39
C THR A 66 1.37 15.98 -16.36
N GLU A 67 1.45 16.23 -17.67
CA GLU A 67 1.45 15.13 -18.66
C GLU A 67 2.64 14.19 -18.46
N LYS A 68 3.83 14.75 -18.20
CA LYS A 68 5.03 13.98 -17.87
C LYS A 68 4.83 13.11 -16.62
N GLY A 69 4.25 13.68 -15.56
CA GLY A 69 3.93 12.93 -14.34
C GLY A 69 2.89 11.84 -14.56
N SER A 70 1.90 12.08 -15.42
CA SER A 70 0.91 11.07 -15.77
C SER A 70 1.53 9.89 -16.51
N ASN A 71 2.40 10.17 -17.49
CA ASN A 71 3.10 9.14 -18.26
C ASN A 71 4.06 8.32 -17.39
N GLU A 72 4.82 8.95 -16.50
CA GLU A 72 5.67 8.26 -15.51
C GLU A 72 4.83 7.33 -14.64
N LEU A 73 3.71 7.83 -14.11
CA LEU A 73 2.84 7.04 -13.26
C LEU A 73 2.20 5.86 -14.00
N ASP A 74 1.81 6.03 -15.27
CA ASP A 74 1.29 4.94 -16.10
C ASP A 74 2.34 3.85 -16.35
N HIS A 75 3.59 4.24 -16.61
CA HIS A 75 4.71 3.30 -16.72
C HIS A 75 4.92 2.52 -15.43
N ARG A 76 4.97 3.21 -14.27
CA ARG A 76 5.13 2.54 -12.98
C ARG A 76 3.96 1.63 -12.63
N LEU A 77 2.72 2.03 -12.93
CA LEU A 77 1.56 1.18 -12.71
C LEU A 77 1.59 -0.08 -13.59
N HIS A 78 2.14 0.02 -14.80
CA HIS A 78 2.36 -1.15 -15.65
C HIS A 78 3.39 -2.11 -15.04
N GLU A 79 4.55 -1.60 -14.61
CA GLU A 79 5.58 -2.41 -13.92
C GLU A 79 5.02 -3.11 -12.66
N VAL A 80 4.23 -2.38 -11.87
CA VAL A 80 3.58 -2.92 -10.66
C VAL A 80 2.63 -4.08 -11.00
N LYS A 81 1.83 -3.95 -12.07
CA LYS A 81 0.93 -5.02 -12.53
C LYS A 81 1.68 -6.23 -13.08
N GLU A 82 2.76 -6.02 -13.83
CA GLU A 82 3.58 -7.11 -14.35
C GLU A 82 4.24 -7.90 -13.21
N LYS A 83 4.78 -7.22 -12.20
CA LYS A 83 5.36 -7.87 -11.03
C LYS A 83 4.35 -8.67 -10.23
N TRP A 84 3.13 -8.16 -10.09
CA TRP A 84 2.04 -8.91 -9.48
C TRP A 84 1.73 -10.20 -10.24
N ASN A 85 1.61 -10.13 -11.57
CA ASN A 85 1.37 -11.30 -12.41
C ASN A 85 2.52 -12.32 -12.34
N GLN A 86 3.78 -11.86 -12.28
CA GLN A 86 4.94 -12.74 -12.10
C GLN A 86 4.90 -13.44 -10.74
N MET A 87 4.54 -12.73 -9.68
CA MET A 87 4.38 -13.32 -8.35
C MET A 87 3.27 -14.37 -8.32
N GLN A 88 2.14 -14.12 -9.00
CA GLN A 88 1.06 -15.10 -9.19
C GLN A 88 1.55 -16.37 -9.89
N ALA A 89 2.31 -16.22 -10.98
CA ALA A 89 2.86 -17.36 -11.71
C ALA A 89 3.85 -18.16 -10.85
N LEU A 90 4.69 -17.48 -10.06
CA LEU A 90 5.62 -18.13 -9.12
C LEU A 90 4.87 -18.89 -8.02
N TYR A 91 3.82 -18.30 -7.45
CA TYR A 91 2.96 -18.99 -6.49
C TYR A 91 2.30 -20.24 -7.08
N GLN A 92 1.71 -20.13 -8.28
CA GLN A 92 1.10 -21.25 -8.99
C GLN A 92 2.09 -22.39 -9.29
N SER A 93 3.38 -22.08 -9.45
CA SER A 93 4.42 -23.08 -9.66
C SER A 93 4.71 -23.96 -8.43
N GLY A 94 4.32 -23.53 -7.23
CA GLY A 94 4.63 -24.24 -5.98
C GLY A 94 6.08 -24.06 -5.49
N ASP A 95 6.94 -23.34 -6.21
CA ASP A 95 8.34 -23.13 -5.85
C ASP A 95 8.50 -22.02 -4.79
N LYS A 96 8.43 -22.42 -3.52
CA LYS A 96 8.53 -21.52 -2.36
C LYS A 96 9.79 -20.64 -2.38
N LYS A 97 10.94 -21.20 -2.78
CA LYS A 97 12.22 -20.48 -2.76
C LYS A 97 12.26 -19.39 -3.81
N LYS A 98 11.74 -19.66 -5.01
CA LYS A 98 11.64 -18.64 -6.06
C LYS A 98 10.62 -17.57 -5.71
N LEU A 99 9.48 -17.95 -5.15
CA LEU A 99 8.47 -17.00 -4.68
C LEU A 99 9.06 -16.07 -3.61
N GLN A 100 9.68 -16.62 -2.58
CA GLN A 100 10.32 -15.85 -1.51
C GLN A 100 11.41 -14.91 -2.05
N GLY A 101 12.32 -15.42 -2.89
CA GLY A 101 13.38 -14.60 -3.47
C GLY A 101 12.84 -13.45 -4.33
N PHE A 102 11.81 -13.73 -5.14
CA PHE A 102 11.15 -12.67 -5.92
C PHE A 102 10.49 -11.62 -5.02
N MET A 103 9.83 -12.03 -3.94
CA MET A 103 9.22 -11.10 -2.99
C MET A 103 10.28 -10.24 -2.29
N ASP A 104 11.40 -10.84 -1.88
CA ASP A 104 12.52 -10.14 -1.24
C ASP A 104 13.15 -9.09 -2.18
N ASP A 105 13.38 -9.44 -3.44
CA ASP A 105 13.97 -8.56 -4.45
C ASP A 105 13.03 -7.40 -4.84
N ASN A 106 11.72 -7.54 -4.60
CA ASN A 106 10.70 -6.59 -5.06
C ASN A 106 9.92 -5.92 -3.91
N ARG A 107 10.49 -5.85 -2.71
CA ARG A 107 9.82 -5.29 -1.51
C ARG A 107 9.19 -3.91 -1.71
N SER A 108 9.86 -3.01 -2.42
CA SER A 108 9.35 -1.65 -2.66
C SER A 108 8.06 -1.60 -3.48
N PHE A 109 7.69 -2.69 -4.16
CA PHE A 109 6.46 -2.76 -4.94
C PHE A 109 5.24 -3.08 -4.10
N PHE A 110 5.37 -3.67 -2.89
CA PHE A 110 4.21 -4.00 -2.05
C PHE A 110 3.43 -2.76 -1.59
N PRO A 111 4.06 -1.70 -1.03
CA PRO A 111 3.37 -0.45 -0.72
C PRO A 111 2.62 0.13 -1.93
N MET A 112 3.22 0.07 -3.12
CA MET A 112 2.57 0.55 -4.35
C MET A 112 1.38 -0.34 -4.76
N MET A 113 1.54 -1.66 -4.75
CA MET A 113 0.47 -2.59 -5.11
C MET A 113 -0.76 -2.41 -4.22
N MET A 114 -0.57 -2.21 -2.91
CA MET A 114 -1.66 -1.94 -1.97
C MET A 114 -2.31 -0.58 -2.24
N PHE A 115 -1.52 0.49 -2.34
CA PHE A 115 -2.04 1.83 -2.56
C PHE A 115 -2.82 1.99 -3.87
N PHE A 116 -2.41 1.27 -4.92
CA PHE A 116 -3.08 1.27 -6.22
C PHE A 116 -4.14 0.16 -6.37
N GLY A 117 -4.32 -0.71 -5.37
CA GLY A 117 -5.29 -1.80 -5.41
C GLY A 117 -5.00 -2.85 -6.49
N VAL A 118 -3.72 -3.07 -6.82
CA VAL A 118 -3.27 -4.12 -7.75
C VAL A 118 -3.21 -5.49 -7.05
N MET A 119 -2.92 -5.49 -5.76
CA MET A 119 -2.82 -6.70 -4.93
C MET A 119 -4.19 -7.15 -4.41
N ASP A 120 -4.43 -8.46 -4.52
CA ASP A 120 -5.50 -9.18 -3.80
C ASP A 120 -4.96 -9.64 -2.44
N ILE A 121 -5.51 -9.10 -1.35
CA ILE A 121 -5.05 -9.37 0.02
C ILE A 121 -5.20 -10.86 0.38
N MET A 122 -6.28 -11.53 -0.02
CA MET A 122 -6.48 -12.94 0.31
C MET A 122 -5.44 -13.82 -0.36
N MET A 123 -5.20 -13.58 -1.65
CA MET A 123 -4.19 -14.33 -2.39
C MET A 123 -2.78 -14.01 -1.88
N PHE A 124 -2.52 -12.76 -1.50
CA PHE A 124 -1.26 -12.38 -0.88
C PHE A 124 -1.05 -13.12 0.45
N SER A 125 -2.05 -13.16 1.34
CA SER A 125 -1.96 -13.93 2.59
C SER A 125 -1.69 -15.42 2.37
N MET A 126 -2.29 -16.02 1.32
CA MET A 126 -1.98 -17.41 0.95
C MET A 126 -0.53 -17.60 0.46
N MET A 127 0.04 -16.63 -0.25
CA MET A 127 1.45 -16.64 -0.65
C MET A 127 2.38 -16.59 0.58
N PHE A 128 2.05 -15.77 1.58
CA PHE A 128 2.78 -15.68 2.84
C PHE A 128 2.79 -16.99 3.62
N SER A 129 1.60 -17.57 3.79
CA SER A 129 1.43 -18.89 4.41
C SER A 129 2.26 -19.96 3.69
N MET A 130 2.30 -19.92 2.35
CA MET A 130 3.10 -20.87 1.56
C MET A 130 4.60 -20.76 1.82
N ILE A 131 5.15 -19.55 1.94
CA ILE A 131 6.59 -19.33 2.19
C ILE A 131 6.95 -19.35 3.68
N GLY A 132 5.98 -19.41 4.58
CA GLY A 132 6.19 -19.43 6.03
C GLY A 132 6.67 -18.09 6.59
N ALA A 133 6.27 -16.98 5.97
CA ALA A 133 6.57 -15.62 6.42
C ALA A 133 5.31 -14.90 6.91
N SER A 134 5.47 -13.76 7.60
CA SER A 134 4.37 -12.90 8.00
C SER A 134 4.22 -11.70 7.06
N MET A 135 3.00 -11.19 6.88
CA MET A 135 2.76 -10.02 6.02
C MET A 135 3.55 -8.79 6.49
N GLY A 136 3.75 -8.65 7.81
CA GLY A 136 4.53 -7.57 8.42
C GLY A 136 6.02 -7.57 8.04
N ASP A 137 6.56 -8.70 7.55
CA ASP A 137 7.95 -8.77 7.09
C ASP A 137 8.19 -8.00 5.77
N TYR A 138 7.11 -7.70 5.03
CA TYR A 138 7.17 -7.09 3.70
C TYR A 138 6.30 -5.84 3.57
N VAL A 139 5.30 -5.69 4.44
CA VAL A 139 4.38 -4.57 4.46
C VAL A 139 4.53 -3.81 5.77
N PRO A 140 4.96 -2.53 5.73
CA PRO A 140 4.96 -1.68 6.92
C PRO A 140 3.53 -1.53 7.46
N ALA A 141 3.38 -1.58 8.78
CA ALA A 141 2.06 -1.42 9.43
C ALA A 141 1.35 -0.12 9.04
N GLU A 142 2.11 0.96 8.84
CA GLU A 142 1.60 2.26 8.41
C GLU A 142 0.99 2.26 6.99
N SER A 143 1.33 1.26 6.16
CA SER A 143 0.81 1.08 4.80
C SER A 143 -0.40 0.15 4.74
N MET A 144 -0.80 -0.46 5.86
CA MET A 144 -1.95 -1.34 5.91
C MET A 144 -3.25 -0.53 6.04
N PRO A 145 -4.33 -0.90 5.32
CA PRO A 145 -5.63 -0.28 5.50
C PRO A 145 -6.17 -0.53 6.91
N ASP A 146 -6.84 0.47 7.49
CA ASP A 146 -7.54 0.33 8.77
C ASP A 146 -8.50 -0.88 8.74
N GLY A 147 -8.28 -1.84 9.64
CA GLY A 147 -9.06 -3.09 9.74
C GLY A 147 -8.41 -4.34 9.15
N ALA A 148 -7.22 -4.23 8.53
CA ALA A 148 -6.45 -5.40 8.09
C ALA A 148 -5.91 -6.25 9.26
N ASP A 149 -5.72 -5.66 10.44
CA ASP A 149 -5.24 -6.34 11.66
C ASP A 149 -6.17 -7.47 12.13
N GLY A 150 -7.49 -7.34 11.91
CA GLY A 150 -8.49 -8.34 12.33
C GLY A 150 -8.50 -9.62 11.50
N ALA A 151 -7.83 -9.64 10.35
CA ALA A 151 -7.65 -10.84 9.53
C ALA A 151 -6.36 -11.62 9.88
N MET A 152 -5.56 -11.13 10.83
CA MET A 152 -4.27 -11.71 11.19
C MET A 152 -4.30 -12.60 12.45
N ASP A 153 -5.40 -12.59 13.23
CA ASP A 153 -5.48 -13.32 14.50
C ASP A 153 -5.94 -14.79 14.36
N ASP A 154 -6.34 -15.25 13.16
CA ASP A 154 -6.83 -16.64 12.98
C ASP A 154 -5.74 -17.68 12.62
N GLY A 155 -4.48 -17.25 12.52
CA GLY A 155 -3.36 -18.11 12.11
C GLY A 155 -2.78 -19.04 13.18
N SER A 156 -3.29 -18.99 14.41
CA SER A 156 -2.79 -19.77 15.56
C SER A 156 -3.66 -21.01 15.83
N MET A 157 -3.81 -21.92 14.87
CA MET A 157 -4.17 -23.29 15.22
C MET A 157 -2.92 -24.04 15.66
N ASP A 158 -2.41 -23.71 16.85
CA ASP A 158 -1.52 -24.61 17.58
C ASP A 158 -2.36 -25.71 18.22
N GLY A 159 -1.94 -26.95 18.03
CA GLY A 159 -2.69 -28.13 18.40
C GLY A 159 -2.68 -28.39 19.89
N GLY A 160 -3.83 -28.79 20.41
CA GLY A 160 -3.91 -29.66 21.59
C GLY A 160 -4.71 -29.09 22.75
N GLY A 161 -5.84 -29.73 23.03
CA GLY A 161 -6.52 -29.61 24.32
C GLY A 161 -8.03 -29.49 24.20
N MET A 162 -8.70 -30.62 24.00
CA MET A 162 -10.02 -30.80 24.61
C MET A 162 -9.84 -30.60 26.11
N ASP A 163 -10.57 -29.67 26.71
CA ASP A 163 -11.22 -29.98 27.98
C ASP A 163 -12.56 -29.25 28.10
N ASP A 164 -13.57 -30.08 28.35
CA ASP A 164 -14.93 -29.75 28.69
C ASP A 164 -15.00 -28.90 29.96
N GLY A 165 -16.04 -28.06 30.04
CA GLY A 165 -16.71 -27.85 31.32
C GLY A 165 -17.06 -26.41 31.67
N GLY A 166 -18.37 -26.13 31.66
CA GLY A 166 -18.96 -25.14 32.57
C GLY A 166 -19.81 -24.08 31.89
N PHE A 167 -21.11 -24.34 31.81
CA PHE A 167 -22.18 -23.33 31.85
C PHE A 167 -21.93 -22.38 33.05
N ASP A 168 -22.31 -21.10 33.02
CA ASP A 168 -23.69 -20.66 33.26
C ASP A 168 -23.98 -19.30 32.59
N ILE A 169 -24.96 -19.27 31.68
CA ILE A 169 -25.58 -18.03 31.16
C ILE A 169 -26.86 -17.82 31.96
N ASP A 170 -26.88 -16.81 32.83
CA ASP A 170 -28.09 -16.31 33.48
C ASP A 170 -28.74 -15.24 32.58
N ILE A 171 -29.87 -15.58 31.95
CA ILE A 171 -30.79 -14.65 31.27
C ILE A 171 -32.23 -14.98 31.70
N GLY A 172 -32.94 -13.96 32.23
CA GLY A 172 -34.41 -13.90 32.38
C GLY A 172 -34.83 -13.60 33.82
N PHE A 173 -35.60 -12.56 34.16
CA PHE A 173 -36.57 -11.73 33.44
C PHE A 173 -36.59 -10.31 34.01
#